data_AF-A0A4R6BJR6-F1
#
_entry.id   AF-A0A4R6BJR6-F1
#
_cell.length_a   1.000
_cell.length_b   1.000
_cell.length_c   1.000
_cell.angle_alpha   90.00
_cell.angle_beta   90.00
_cell.angle_gamma   90.00
#
_symmetry.space_group_name_H-M   'P 1'
#
loop_
_entity.id
_entity.type
_entity.pdbx_description
1 polymer ?
#
loop_
_entity_poly.entity_id
_entity_poly.type
_entity_poly.pdbx_seq_one_letter_code
_entity_poly.pdbx_strand_id
1 'polypeptide(L)'
;MNDFIKLPRLLSIIAFIIMSLVLLTAMALYFMINLTFFQDFLITQTDNLAVTTQALKDVLLPFSIIIAVPWFLNLLGILYLKRHILASAIMLIVSGLMMLYTIILPLLLVTAGTMLIIRYRHYTKNEKYQTPYQ
;
A
#
# COMPACT_ATOMS: atom_id res chain seq x y z
N MET A 1 7.34 23.10 10.10
CA MET A 1 7.57 21.85 9.34
C MET A 1 6.46 20.79 9.49
N ASN A 2 5.85 20.60 10.67
CA ASN A 2 4.88 19.50 10.88
C ASN A 2 3.59 19.61 10.02
N ASP A 3 3.00 20.79 9.85
CA ASP A 3 1.72 20.92 9.13
C ASP A 3 1.80 20.64 7.63
N PHE A 4 2.99 20.84 7.05
CA PHE A 4 3.25 20.55 5.65
C PHE A 4 3.07 19.06 5.33
N ILE A 5 3.52 18.20 6.24
CA ILE A 5 3.63 16.75 6.03
C ILE A 5 2.35 16.02 6.46
N LYS A 6 1.52 16.64 7.31
CA LYS A 6 0.32 16.02 7.89
C LYS A 6 -0.64 15.44 6.85
N LEU A 7 -0.97 16.19 5.80
CA LEU A 7 -1.99 15.77 4.82
C LEU A 7 -1.49 14.62 3.92
N PRO A 8 -0.31 14.70 3.29
CA PRO A 8 0.24 13.56 2.55
C PRO A 8 0.41 12.32 3.43
N ARG A 9 0.87 12.51 4.68
CA ARG A 9 1.05 11.41 5.63
C ARG A 9 -0.29 10.73 5.97
N LEU A 10 -1.35 11.50 6.17
CA LEU A 10 -2.68 10.97 6.44
C LEU A 10 -3.18 10.11 5.26
N LEU A 11 -3.04 10.61 4.02
CA LEU A 11 -3.42 9.86 2.81
C LEU A 11 -2.65 8.54 2.70
N SER A 12 -1.33 8.58 2.91
CA SER A 12 -0.49 7.37 2.91
C SER A 12 -0.87 6.38 4.01
N ILE A 13 -1.20 6.87 5.22
CA ILE A 13 -1.65 6.04 6.34
C ILE A 13 -3.00 5.38 6.03
N ILE A 14 -3.96 6.12 5.48
CA ILE A 14 -5.27 5.57 5.09
C ILE A 14 -5.06 4.47 4.03
N ALA A 15 -4.26 4.73 3.00
CA ALA A 15 -3.92 3.74 2.01
C ALA A 15 -3.22 2.51 2.62
N PHE A 16 -2.34 2.72 3.61
CA PHE A 16 -1.68 1.64 4.34
C PHE A 16 -2.66 0.77 5.11
N ILE A 17 -3.64 1.38 5.80
CA ILE A 17 -4.69 0.66 6.52
C ILE A 17 -5.51 -0.20 5.56
N ILE A 18 -5.96 0.38 4.44
CA ILE A 18 -6.76 -0.33 3.43
C ILE A 18 -5.96 -1.50 2.85
N MET A 19 -4.70 -1.27 2.43
CA MET A 19 -3.83 -2.34 1.94
C MET A 19 -3.58 -3.44 2.97
N SER A 20 -3.41 -3.07 4.25
CA SER A 20 -3.22 -4.04 5.33
C SER A 20 -4.44 -4.91 5.50
N LEU A 21 -5.66 -4.33 5.44
CA LEU A 21 -6.90 -5.10 5.50
C LEU A 21 -7.00 -6.09 4.33
N VAL A 22 -6.74 -5.63 3.09
CA VAL A 22 -6.79 -6.51 1.92
C VAL A 22 -5.76 -7.64 2.04
N LEU A 23 -4.51 -7.32 2.42
CA LEU A 23 -3.45 -8.32 2.59
C LEU A 23 -3.81 -9.34 3.68
N LEU A 24 -4.30 -8.89 4.83
CA LEU A 24 -4.72 -9.74 5.93
C LEU A 24 -5.89 -10.63 5.53
N THR A 25 -6.88 -10.12 4.80
CA THR A 25 -8.00 -10.94 4.31
C THR A 25 -7.55 -12.02 3.32
N ALA A 26 -6.64 -11.68 2.40
CA ALA A 26 -6.08 -12.65 1.45
C ALA A 26 -5.27 -13.74 2.16
N MET A 27 -4.43 -13.37 3.14
CA MET A 27 -3.67 -14.34 3.94
C MET A 27 -4.60 -15.18 4.82
N ALA A 28 -5.60 -14.57 5.47
CA ALA A 28 -6.57 -15.30 6.29
C ALA A 28 -7.31 -16.34 5.44
N LEU A 29 -7.78 -15.98 4.25
CA LEU A 29 -8.41 -16.92 3.32
C LEU A 29 -7.46 -18.06 2.92
N TYR A 30 -6.19 -17.76 2.62
CA TYR A 30 -5.20 -18.77 2.27
C TYR A 30 -5.02 -19.83 3.37
N PHE A 31 -4.95 -19.40 4.64
CA PHE A 31 -4.82 -20.32 5.78
C PHE A 31 -6.14 -21.01 6.16
N MET A 32 -7.26 -20.30 6.08
CA MET A 32 -8.58 -20.82 6.48
C MET A 32 -9.17 -21.81 5.48
N ILE A 33 -8.70 -21.83 4.24
CA ILE A 33 -9.16 -22.75 3.20
C ILE A 33 -9.03 -24.24 3.59
N ASN A 34 -8.09 -24.58 4.46
CA ASN A 34 -7.88 -25.94 4.94
C ASN A 34 -8.84 -26.33 6.08
N LEU A 35 -9.62 -25.38 6.61
CA LEU A 35 -10.57 -25.65 7.68
C LEU A 35 -11.80 -26.36 7.12
N THR A 36 -12.35 -27.28 7.89
CA THR A 36 -13.52 -28.09 7.52
C THR A 36 -14.69 -27.24 7.05
N PHE A 37 -14.99 -26.14 7.74
CA PHE A 37 -16.06 -25.21 7.36
C PHE A 37 -15.93 -24.68 5.91
N PHE A 38 -14.71 -24.30 5.49
CA PHE A 38 -14.48 -23.80 4.13
C PHE A 38 -14.51 -24.93 3.11
N GLN A 39 -14.03 -26.12 3.48
CA GLN A 39 -14.10 -27.30 2.62
C GLN A 39 -15.55 -27.74 2.39
N ASP A 40 -16.39 -27.75 3.42
CA ASP A 40 -17.82 -28.05 3.32
C ASP A 40 -18.54 -27.06 2.39
N PHE A 41 -18.21 -25.77 2.49
CA PHE A 41 -18.70 -24.75 1.58
C PHE A 41 -18.27 -24.99 0.13
N LEU A 42 -17.01 -25.35 -0.10
CA LEU A 42 -16.46 -25.61 -1.44
C LEU A 42 -17.02 -26.90 -2.07
N ILE A 43 -17.21 -27.96 -1.28
CA ILE A 43 -17.82 -29.23 -1.74
C ILE A 43 -19.27 -29.01 -2.20
N THR A 44 -20.00 -28.13 -1.52
CA THR A 44 -21.39 -27.81 -1.91
C THR A 44 -21.45 -27.16 -3.31
N GLN A 45 -20.35 -26.59 -3.79
CA GLN A 45 -20.26 -25.91 -5.09
C GLN A 45 -19.52 -26.73 -6.16
N THR A 46 -18.88 -27.84 -5.82
CA THR A 46 -17.99 -28.54 -6.75
C THR A 46 -17.78 -30.02 -6.40
N ASP A 47 -17.67 -30.86 -7.43
CA ASP A 47 -17.47 -32.31 -7.26
C ASP A 47 -16.03 -32.67 -6.82
N ASN A 48 -15.07 -31.74 -6.98
CA ASN A 48 -13.65 -31.99 -6.71
C ASN A 48 -13.01 -30.92 -5.80
N LEU A 49 -13.14 -31.13 -4.49
CA LEU A 49 -12.60 -30.25 -3.44
C LEU A 49 -11.08 -30.01 -3.59
N ALA A 50 -10.31 -31.06 -3.88
CA ALA A 50 -8.85 -30.96 -3.89
C ALA A 50 -8.37 -30.02 -5.00
N VAL A 51 -8.96 -30.13 -6.19
CA VAL A 51 -8.60 -29.30 -7.34
C VAL A 51 -9.00 -27.84 -7.11
N THR A 52 -10.21 -27.59 -6.59
CA THR A 52 -10.69 -26.22 -6.35
C THR A 52 -9.95 -25.52 -5.22
N THR A 53 -9.64 -26.25 -4.15
CA THR A 53 -8.84 -25.72 -3.04
C THR A 53 -7.43 -25.34 -3.50
N GLN A 54 -6.79 -26.20 -4.30
CA GLN A 54 -5.47 -25.93 -4.84
C GLN A 54 -5.49 -24.74 -5.79
N ALA A 55 -6.44 -24.70 -6.73
CA ALA A 55 -6.57 -23.59 -7.67
C ALA A 55 -6.78 -22.24 -6.95
N LEU A 56 -7.58 -22.22 -5.88
CA LEU A 56 -7.80 -21.00 -5.10
C LEU A 56 -6.53 -20.55 -4.35
N LYS A 57 -5.76 -21.49 -3.79
CA LYS A 57 -4.44 -21.18 -3.19
C LYS A 57 -3.44 -20.66 -4.21
N ASP A 58 -3.42 -21.26 -5.40
CA ASP A 58 -2.52 -20.90 -6.49
C ASP A 58 -2.79 -19.47 -7.00
N VAL A 59 -4.01 -18.94 -6.81
CA VAL A 59 -4.35 -17.54 -7.09
C VAL A 59 -4.07 -16.63 -5.89
N LEU A 60 -4.46 -17.05 -4.67
CA LEU A 60 -4.34 -16.22 -3.47
C LEU A 60 -2.88 -15.91 -3.10
N LEU A 61 -1.97 -16.87 -3.26
CA LEU A 61 -0.56 -16.69 -2.92
C LEU A 61 0.11 -15.60 -3.77
N PRO A 62 0.12 -15.65 -5.12
CA PRO A 62 0.71 -14.59 -5.93
C PRO A 62 -0.01 -13.26 -5.74
N PHE A 63 -1.34 -13.26 -5.54
CA PHE A 63 -2.09 -12.04 -5.24
C PHE A 63 -1.61 -11.36 -3.95
N SER A 64 -1.37 -12.14 -2.88
CA SER A 64 -0.83 -11.61 -1.63
C SER A 64 0.57 -11.02 -1.80
N ILE A 65 1.43 -11.64 -2.62
CA ILE A 65 2.78 -11.15 -2.92
C ILE A 65 2.72 -9.83 -3.71
N ILE A 66 1.84 -9.75 -4.71
CA ILE A 66 1.63 -8.55 -5.53
C ILE A 66 1.18 -7.36 -4.67
N ILE A 67 0.41 -7.59 -3.60
CA ILE A 67 0.01 -6.55 -2.64
C ILE A 67 1.11 -6.26 -1.62
N ALA A 68 1.87 -7.27 -1.19
CA ALA A 68 2.90 -7.10 -0.17
C ALA A 68 3.98 -6.10 -0.59
N VAL A 69 4.42 -6.12 -1.86
CA VAL A 69 5.46 -5.20 -2.36
C VAL A 69 5.05 -3.72 -2.25
N PRO A 70 3.93 -3.25 -2.82
CA PRO A 70 3.48 -1.87 -2.63
C PRO A 70 3.15 -1.56 -1.17
N TRP A 71 2.64 -2.52 -0.40
CA TRP A 71 2.43 -2.34 1.04
C TRP A 71 3.73 -1.97 1.77
N PHE A 72 4.84 -2.69 1.50
CA PHE A 72 6.16 -2.37 2.05
C PHE A 72 6.67 -1.00 1.57
N LEU A 73 6.52 -0.68 0.27
CA LEU A 73 6.94 0.61 -0.26
C LEU A 73 6.18 1.78 0.38
N ASN A 74 4.88 1.65 0.60
CA ASN A 74 4.10 2.67 1.29
C ASN A 74 4.55 2.81 2.76
N LEU A 75 4.79 1.70 3.46
CA LEU A 75 5.32 1.73 4.83
C LEU A 75 6.66 2.48 4.91
N LEU A 76 7.60 2.16 4.02
CA LEU A 76 8.89 2.86 3.95
C LEU A 76 8.70 4.34 3.62
N GLY A 77 7.80 4.68 2.70
CA GLY A 77 7.45 6.06 2.39
C GLY A 77 6.93 6.83 3.60
N ILE A 78 6.13 6.21 4.47
CA ILE A 78 5.63 6.82 5.71
C ILE A 78 6.76 7.00 6.75
N LEU A 79 7.62 5.99 6.91
CA LEU A 79 8.69 5.99 7.91
C LEU A 79 9.80 7.01 7.57
N TYR A 80 10.21 7.08 6.31
CA TYR A 80 11.31 7.96 5.87
C TYR A 80 10.87 9.39 5.57
N LEU A 81 9.58 9.69 5.68
CA LEU A 81 8.98 10.97 5.33
C LEU A 81 9.63 12.17 6.02
N LYS A 82 10.13 12.00 7.26
CA LYS A 82 10.77 13.08 8.02
C LYS A 82 12.21 13.38 7.57
N ARG A 83 12.96 12.36 7.14
CA ARG A 83 14.40 12.46 6.83
C ARG A 83 14.64 12.64 5.33
N HIS A 84 13.88 11.95 4.49
CA HIS A 84 14.04 11.92 3.05
C HIS A 84 12.68 12.12 2.35
N ILE A 85 12.20 13.37 2.32
CA ILE A 85 10.88 13.73 1.78
C ILE A 85 10.74 13.31 0.32
N LEU A 86 11.75 13.57 -0.52
CA LEU A 86 11.69 13.28 -1.95
C LEU A 86 11.74 11.77 -2.25
N ALA A 87 12.59 11.02 -1.56
CA ALA A 87 12.63 9.56 -1.68
C ALA A 87 11.30 8.93 -1.25
N SER A 88 10.73 9.43 -0.15
CA SER A 88 9.42 8.99 0.35
C SER A 88 8.31 9.27 -0.65
N ALA A 89 8.30 10.45 -1.29
CA ALA A 89 7.34 10.79 -2.32
C ALA A 89 7.41 9.85 -3.53
N ILE A 90 8.63 9.50 -3.97
CA ILE A 90 8.83 8.54 -5.07
C ILE A 90 8.33 7.16 -4.66
N MET A 91 8.65 6.68 -3.45
CA MET A 91 8.16 5.38 -2.95
C MET A 91 6.63 5.31 -2.92
N LEU A 92 5.96 6.40 -2.51
CA LEU A 92 4.50 6.50 -2.54
C LEU A 92 3.93 6.45 -3.97
N ILE A 93 4.53 7.18 -4.91
CA ILE A 93 4.08 7.18 -6.31
C ILE A 93 4.27 5.79 -6.93
N VAL A 94 5.44 5.17 -6.75
CA VAL A 94 5.72 3.83 -7.27
C VAL A 94 4.75 2.82 -6.65
N SER A 95 4.53 2.88 -5.34
CA SER A 95 3.53 2.05 -4.67
C SER A 95 2.13 2.23 -5.26
N GLY A 96 1.73 3.47 -5.56
CA GLY A 96 0.44 3.77 -6.19
C GLY A 96 0.32 3.21 -7.61
N LEU A 97 1.37 3.35 -8.42
CA LEU A 97 1.43 2.82 -9.78
C LEU A 97 1.35 1.28 -9.81
N MET A 98 1.98 0.60 -8.86
CA MET A 98 1.89 -0.86 -8.73
C MET A 98 0.47 -1.34 -8.39
N MET A 99 -0.41 -0.46 -7.91
CA MET A 99 -1.78 -0.79 -7.48
C MET A 99 -2.87 -0.29 -8.43
N LEU A 100 -2.54 0.02 -9.69
CA LEU A 100 -3.48 0.56 -10.68
C LEU A 100 -4.77 -0.26 -10.85
N TYR A 101 -4.72 -1.56 -10.53
CA TYR A 101 -5.88 -2.46 -10.54
C TYR A 101 -6.98 -2.12 -9.49
N THR A 102 -6.72 -1.25 -8.50
CA THR A 102 -7.71 -0.89 -7.45
C THR A 102 -8.30 0.51 -7.58
N ILE A 103 -7.85 1.32 -8.55
CA ILE A 103 -8.25 2.73 -8.84
C ILE A 103 -8.09 3.71 -7.65
N ILE A 104 -8.70 3.42 -6.51
CA ILE A 104 -8.73 4.23 -5.27
C ILE A 104 -7.34 4.36 -4.64
N LEU A 105 -6.60 3.26 -4.47
CA LEU A 105 -5.26 3.28 -3.84
C LEU A 105 -4.22 4.06 -4.66
N PRO A 106 -4.15 3.91 -6.00
CA PRO A 106 -3.31 4.75 -6.85
C PRO A 106 -3.60 6.24 -6.67
N LEU A 107 -4.88 6.63 -6.66
CA LEU A 107 -5.27 8.02 -6.48
C LEU A 107 -4.76 8.56 -5.14
N LEU A 108 -4.96 7.84 -4.03
CA LEU A 108 -4.49 8.26 -2.70
C LEU A 108 -2.96 8.40 -2.63
N LEU A 109 -2.23 7.42 -3.18
CA LEU A 109 -0.77 7.36 -3.04
C LEU A 109 -0.04 8.30 -3.99
N VAL A 110 -0.49 8.41 -5.25
CA VAL A 110 0.08 9.34 -6.22
C VAL A 110 -0.23 10.79 -5.84
N THR A 111 -1.44 11.08 -5.35
CA THR A 111 -1.77 12.43 -4.83
C THR A 111 -0.93 12.78 -3.60
N ALA A 112 -0.74 11.85 -2.66
CA ALA A 112 0.15 12.06 -1.52
C ALA A 112 1.60 12.36 -1.95
N GLY A 113 2.15 11.55 -2.86
CA GLY A 113 3.51 11.74 -3.37
C GLY A 113 3.70 13.04 -4.16
N THR A 114 2.78 13.37 -5.07
CA THR A 114 2.83 14.63 -5.83
C THR A 114 2.72 15.85 -4.93
N MET A 115 1.85 15.82 -3.91
CA MET A 115 1.72 16.91 -2.95
C MET A 115 3.02 17.12 -2.16
N LEU A 116 3.72 16.05 -1.76
CA LEU A 116 5.03 16.15 -1.12
C LEU A 116 6.07 16.82 -2.02
N ILE A 117 6.12 16.46 -3.31
CA ILE A 117 7.07 17.05 -4.28
C ILE A 117 6.78 18.54 -4.48
N ILE A 118 5.52 18.90 -4.73
CA ILE A 118 5.12 20.30 -4.99
C ILE A 118 5.47 21.17 -3.78
N ARG A 119 5.07 20.73 -2.60
CA ARG A 119 5.30 21.50 -1.38
C ARG A 119 6.80 21.57 -1.09
N TYR A 120 7.57 20.49 -1.29
CA TYR A 120 9.01 20.46 -1.02
C TYR A 120 9.73 21.46 -1.92
N ARG A 121 9.41 21.45 -3.22
CA ARG A 121 9.98 22.39 -4.18
C ARG A 121 9.61 23.84 -3.87
N HIS A 122 8.38 24.09 -3.42
CA HIS A 122 7.95 25.44 -3.01
C HIS A 122 8.74 25.94 -1.80
N TYR A 123 8.98 25.07 -0.81
CA TYR A 123 9.79 25.37 0.36
C TYR A 123 11.23 25.70 -0.06
N THR A 124 11.90 24.82 -0.80
CA THR A 124 13.29 25.02 -1.25
C THR A 124 13.46 26.25 -2.16
N LYS A 125 12.47 26.56 -3.02
CA LYS A 125 12.55 27.70 -3.96
C LYS A 125 12.31 29.05 -3.28
N ASN A 126 11.46 29.08 -2.25
CA ASN A 126 11.15 30.30 -1.50
C ASN A 126 12.08 30.51 -0.28
N GLU A 127 12.85 29.49 0.10
CA GLU A 127 13.93 29.57 1.10
C GLU A 127 15.29 30.02 0.53
N LYS A 128 15.31 30.82 -0.53
CA LYS A 128 16.51 31.58 -0.92
C LYS A 128 16.96 32.61 0.16
N TYR A 129 16.38 32.57 1.37
CA TYR A 129 16.70 33.36 2.56
C TYR A 129 16.79 32.54 3.86
N GLN A 130 17.23 31.28 3.84
CA GLN A 130 17.63 30.60 5.08
C GLN A 130 18.94 29.84 4.92
N THR A 131 20.07 30.57 4.94
CA THR A 131 21.28 30.16 5.67
C THR A 131 22.04 31.44 6.08
N PRO A 132 22.90 31.49 7.12
CA PRO A 132 23.51 30.35 7.80
C PRO A 132 23.80 30.59 9.31
N TYR A 133 22.88 30.47 10.28
CA TYR A 133 23.32 30.36 11.68
C TYR A 133 22.39 29.48 12.54
N GLN A 134 23.02 28.41 13.02
CA GLN A 134 22.74 27.56 14.20
C GLN A 134 21.65 26.49 14.07
#